data_AF-A0ABD2KGN2-F1
#
_entry.id   AF-A0ABD2KGN2-F1
#
_cell.length_a   1.000
_cell.length_b   1.000
_cell.length_c   1.000
_cell.angle_alpha   90.00
_cell.angle_beta   90.00
_cell.angle_gamma   90.00
#
_symmetry.space_group_name_H-M   'P 1'
#
loop_
_entity.id
_entity.type
_entity.pdbx_description
1 polymer ?
#
loop_
_entity_poly.entity_id
_entity_poly.type
_entity_poly.pdbx_seq_one_letter_code
_entity_poly.pdbx_strand_id
1 'polypeptide(L)' 'MEEPKPAQTSFFLWMNENRDRFYQPGMTQADVAKAAGEEWRRMSSSEKAKWGEKSVEDKERYIHEMNEQREKEEGEEEGE' A
#
# COMPACT_ATOMS: atom_id res chain seq x y z
N MET A 1 -18.24 7.18 8.96
CA MET A 1 -17.77 6.90 7.59
C MET A 1 -16.35 6.39 7.70
N GLU A 2 -16.06 5.17 7.20
CA GLU A 2 -14.68 4.68 7.16
C GLU A 2 -13.99 5.32 5.95
N GLU A 3 -12.97 6.17 6.17
CA GLU A 3 -12.19 6.77 5.08
C GLU A 3 -11.48 5.68 4.25
N PRO A 4 -11.31 5.87 2.93
CA PRO A 4 -10.69 4.87 2.08
C PRO A 4 -9.21 4.76 2.46
N LYS A 5 -8.71 3.53 2.62
CA LYS A 5 -7.29 3.33 2.95
C LYS A 5 -6.42 3.86 1.82
N PRO A 6 -5.42 4.72 2.11
CA PRO A 6 -4.60 5.33 1.08
C PRO A 6 -3.89 4.28 0.24
N ALA A 7 -3.73 4.60 -1.04
CA ALA A 7 -2.99 3.75 -1.98
C ALA A 7 -1.58 3.45 -1.45
N GLN A 8 -1.22 2.18 -1.44
CA GLN A 8 0.08 1.70 -1.00
C GLN A 8 1.08 1.78 -2.15
N THR A 9 2.32 2.17 -1.82
CA THR A 9 3.40 2.18 -2.80
C THR A 9 3.87 0.77 -3.11
N SER A 10 4.53 0.61 -4.26
CA SER A 10 5.13 -0.66 -4.69
C SER A 10 6.07 -1.26 -3.64
N PHE A 11 6.83 -0.42 -2.92
CA PHE A 11 7.65 -0.87 -1.79
C PHE A 11 6.81 -1.39 -0.62
N PHE A 12 5.75 -0.70 -0.22
CA PHE A 12 4.91 -1.12 0.91
C PHE A 12 4.16 -2.42 0.60
N LEU A 13 3.64 -2.58 -0.62
CA LEU A 13 2.99 -3.82 -1.06
C LEU A 13 3.97 -5.00 -1.01
N TRP A 14 5.18 -4.80 -1.54
CA TRP A 14 6.23 -5.82 -1.47
C TRP A 14 6.65 -6.11 -0.03
N MET A 15 6.84 -5.07 0.78
CA MET A 15 7.26 -5.20 2.17
C MET A 15 6.20 -5.93 2.98
N ASN A 16 4.90 -5.66 2.79
CA ASN A 16 3.82 -6.37 3.48
C ASN A 16 3.80 -7.86 3.18
N GLU A 17 4.01 -8.27 1.92
CA GLU A 17 4.10 -9.70 1.54
C GLU A 17 5.40 -10.37 2.03
N ASN A 18 6.48 -9.60 2.28
CA ASN A 18 7.79 -10.16 2.61
C ASN A 18 8.25 -9.89 4.05
N ARG A 19 7.54 -9.07 4.83
CA ARG A 19 7.95 -8.64 6.19
C ARG A 19 8.21 -9.83 7.11
N ASP A 20 7.44 -10.90 6.97
CA ASP A 20 7.57 -12.11 7.78
C ASP A 20 8.88 -12.85 7.51
N ARG A 21 9.48 -12.67 6.33
CA ARG A 21 10.82 -13.21 5.98
C ARG A 21 11.95 -12.45 6.66
N PHE A 22 11.73 -11.17 6.94
CA PHE A 22 12.69 -10.29 7.59
C PHE A 22 12.53 -10.28 9.11
N TYR A 23 11.39 -10.72 9.62
CA TYR A 23 11.11 -10.78 11.05
C TYR A 23 11.94 -11.88 11.72
N GLN A 24 12.65 -11.50 12.78
CA GLN A 24 13.37 -12.44 13.65
C GLN A 24 13.09 -12.14 15.13
N PRO A 25 13.11 -13.16 16.02
CA PRO A 25 12.96 -12.96 17.45
C PRO A 25 13.99 -11.94 17.97
N GLY A 26 13.51 -10.87 18.61
CA GLY A 26 14.36 -9.80 19.14
C GLY A 26 14.62 -8.63 18.18
N MET A 27 14.17 -8.69 16.92
CA MET A 27 14.21 -7.53 16.02
C MET A 27 13.05 -6.56 16.26
N THR A 28 13.32 -5.27 16.10
CA THR A 28 12.29 -4.24 16.08
C THR A 28 11.70 -4.07 14.68
N GLN A 29 10.54 -3.41 14.58
CA GLN A 29 9.97 -3.04 13.27
C GLN A 29 10.92 -2.17 12.44
N ALA A 30 11.76 -1.36 13.09
CA ALA A 30 12.77 -0.55 12.42
C ALA A 30 13.87 -1.41 11.79
N ASP A 31 14.31 -2.48 12.46
CA ASP A 31 15.31 -3.42 11.95
C ASP A 31 14.77 -4.18 10.73
N VAL A 32 13.52 -4.63 10.81
CA VAL A 32 12.80 -5.28 9.71
C VAL A 32 12.68 -4.33 8.50
N ALA A 33 12.27 -3.08 8.73
CA ALA A 33 12.15 -2.09 7.66
C ALA A 33 13.50 -1.77 7.01
N LYS A 34 14.58 -1.73 7.80
CA LYS A 34 15.94 -1.52 7.29
C LYS A 34 16.39 -2.68 6.40
N ALA A 35 16.23 -3.92 6.86
CA ALA A 35 16.57 -5.12 6.09
C ALA A 35 15.76 -5.21 4.78
N ALA A 36 14.45 -4.95 4.85
CA ALA A 36 13.58 -4.89 3.70
C ALA A 36 14.00 -3.80 2.71
N GLY A 37 14.37 -2.61 3.19
CA GLY A 37 14.84 -1.51 2.35
C GLY A 37 16.14 -1.83 1.60
N GLU A 38 17.06 -2.57 2.22
CA GLU A 38 18.30 -3.02 1.56
C GLU A 38 18.01 -4.04 0.45
N GLU A 39 17.15 -5.01 0.72
CA GLU A 39 16.76 -6.01 -0.28
C GLU A 39 15.98 -5.37 -1.45
N TRP A 40 15.04 -4.47 -1.15
CA TRP A 40 14.33 -3.72 -2.18
C TRP A 40 15.29 -2.96 -3.08
N ARG A 41 16.34 -2.33 -2.53
CA ARG A 41 17.35 -1.65 -3.37
C ARG A 41 18.09 -2.63 -4.29
N ARG A 42 18.36 -3.85 -3.84
CA ARG A 42 19.02 -4.91 -4.61
C ARG A 42 18.11 -5.59 -5.63
N MET A 43 16.79 -5.56 -5.43
CA MET A 43 15.84 -6.15 -6.37
C MET A 43 15.96 -5.56 -7.77
N SER A 44 15.76 -6.43 -8.76
CA SER A 44 15.83 -6.06 -10.17
C SER A 44 14.66 -5.16 -10.59
N SER A 45 14.84 -4.39 -11.66
CA SER A 45 13.78 -3.56 -12.22
C SER A 45 12.56 -4.38 -12.63
N SER A 46 12.75 -5.62 -13.11
CA SER A 46 11.67 -6.52 -13.49
C SER A 46 10.83 -6.96 -12.29
N GLU A 47 11.46 -7.28 -11.16
CA GLU A 47 10.71 -7.62 -9.95
C GLU A 47 9.98 -6.40 -9.40
N LYS A 48 10.65 -5.23 -9.38
CA LYS A 48 10.02 -3.96 -8.99
C LYS A 48 8.85 -3.57 -9.89
N ALA A 49 8.93 -3.89 -11.19
CA ALA A 49 7.87 -3.59 -12.16
C ALA A 49 6.55 -4.28 -11.78
N LYS A 50 6.59 -5.57 -11.40
CA LYS A 50 5.41 -6.30 -10.90
C LYS A 50 4.73 -5.57 -9.72
N TRP A 51 5.53 -5.05 -8.80
CA TRP A 51 5.00 -4.29 -7.65
C TRP A 51 4.56 -2.89 -8.03
N GLY A 52 5.18 -2.29 -9.05
CA GLY A 52 4.76 -1.06 -9.68
C GLY A 52 3.34 -1.18 -10.25
N GLU A 53 3.07 -2.24 -11.00
CA GLU A 53 1.73 -2.54 -11.55
C GLU A 53 0.70 -2.70 -10.43
N LYS A 54 1.01 -3.50 -9.40
CA LYS A 54 0.14 -3.64 -8.22
C LYS A 54 -0.13 -2.30 -7.51
N SER A 55 0.86 -1.41 -7.45
CA SER A 55 0.72 -0.09 -6.83
C SER A 55 -0.14 0.86 -7.68
N VAL A 56 -0.10 0.73 -9.01
CA VAL A 56 -1.00 1.45 -9.90
C VAL A 56 -2.44 0.97 -9.71
N GLU A 57 -2.66 -0.34 -9.68
CA GLU A 57 -3.98 -0.93 -9.43
C GLU A 57 -4.55 -0.48 -8.06
N ASP A 58 -3.72 -0.51 -7.00
CA ASP A 58 -4.15 -0.05 -5.68
C ASP A 58 -4.45 1.46 -5.62
N LYS A 59 -3.75 2.26 -6.45
CA LYS A 59 -4.06 3.67 -6.63
C LYS A 59 -5.39 3.88 -7.33
N GLU A 60 -5.70 3.10 -8.35
CA GLU A 60 -6.99 3.15 -9.03
C GLU A 60 -8.14 2.75 -8.09
N ARG A 61 -7.95 1.70 -7.28
CA ARG A 61 -8.88 1.34 -6.19
C ARG A 61 -9.15 2.52 -5.27
N TYR A 62 -8.10 3.14 -4.74
CA TYR A 62 -8.22 4.27 -3.81
C TYR A 62 -8.96 5.45 -4.45
N ILE A 63 -8.66 5.80 -5.70
CA ILE A 63 -9.35 6.88 -6.42
C ILE A 63 -10.84 6.56 -6.59
N HIS A 64 -11.15 5.31 -6.94
CA HIS A 64 -12.54 4.88 -7.10
C HIS A 64 -13.31 4.96 -5.78
N GLU A 65 -12.77 4.38 -4.71
CA GLU A 65 -13.41 4.41 -3.39
C GLU A 65 -13.57 5.83 -2.85
N MET A 66 -12.59 6.71 -3.09
CA MET A 66 -12.68 8.12 -2.69
C MET A 66 -13.79 8.86 -3.44
N ASN A 67 -13.95 8.60 -4.74
CA ASN A 67 -15.04 9.19 -5.52
C ASN A 67 -16.41 8.66 -5.06
N GLU A 68 -16.55 7.35 -4.86
CA GLU A 68 -17.81 6.75 -4.38
C GLU A 68 -18.20 7.26 -2.99
N GLN A 69 -17.23 7.45 -2.08
CA GLN A 69 -17.50 8.03 -0.77
C GLN A 69 -17.96 9.47 -0.89
N ARG A 70 -17.29 10.28 -1.71
CA ARG A 70 -17.67 11.66 -1.95
C ARG A 70 -19.08 11.78 -2.54
N GLU A 71 -19.44 10.93 -3.50
CA GLU A 71 -20.80 10.92 -4.07
C GLU A 71 -21.87 10.49 -3.06
N LYS A 72 -21.53 9.60 -2.12
CA LYS A 72 -22.44 9.20 -1.03
C LYS A 72 -22.61 10.32 0.00
N GLU A 73 -21.53 11.03 0.35
CA GLU A 73 -21.58 12.22 1.22
C GLU A 73 -22.45 13.32 0.61
N GLU A 74 -22.24 13.65 -0.67
CA GLU A 74 -23.01 14.69 -1.38
C GLU A 74 -24.49 14.29 -1.56
N GLY A 75 -24.80 13.00 -1.73
CA GLY A 75 -26.17 12.50 -1.85
C GLY A 75 -26.94 12.37 -0.52
N GLU A 76 -26.25 12.24 0.61
CA GLU A 76 -26.86 12.27 1.94
C GLU A 76 -27.14 13.73 2.40
N GLU A 77 -26.34 14.71 1.97
CA GLU A 77 -26.51 16.13 2.35
C GLU A 77 -27.66 16.83 1.59
N GLU A 78 -28.02 16.40 0.37
CA GLU A 78 -29.20 16.90 -0.37
C GLU A 78 -30.52 16.20 -0.01
N GLY A 79 -30.46 15.17 0.85
CA GLY A 79 -31.62 14.37 1.28
C GLY A 79 -32.25 14.79 2.62
N GLU A 80 -31.72 15.82 3.29
CA GLU A 80 -32.18 16.30 4.62
C GLU A 80 -33.07 17.56 4.54
#